data_AF-A0A2T2VCC1-F1
#
_entry.id   AF-A0A2T2VCC1-F1
#
_cell.length_a   1.000
_cell.length_b   1.000
_cell.length_c   1.000
_cell.angle_alpha   90.00
_cell.angle_beta   90.00
_cell.angle_gamma   90.00
#
_symmetry.space_group_name_H-M   'P 1'
#
loop_
_entity.id
_entity.type
_entity.pdbx_description
1 polymer ?
#
loop_
_entity_poly.entity_id
_entity_poly.type
_entity_poly.pdbx_seq_one_letter_code
_entity_poly.pdbx_strand_id
1 'polypeptide(L)'
;MRKIDRKQFLKQSGWGIAGLSFIDWLEPVEAAEQVAEWQRVRSYKPPEIAQDEQFWQTIRKQFSQDDQLINLNNGAVSPQPKPVQNALIENYRQANRQPSYYYQMKLEEQRDALRASLAEEIGSNPEEVAINRNATEGLNTIIFGLPLERGDEVVVSNYDYPYMLNAWRQRQKRDGIKLNPVALQMLVEDEEAIVQKFANAITARTKVVHITHMINWTGQILPAKKITEMAHEKGCEVIVDAAHALGHFAHSFAAIGCDYYAASLHKWMCAPFGTGMLAVKNDKIAKLWPLLSSYDPKSDDIRKFEISRSRL
;
A
#
# COMPACT_ATOMS: atom_id res chain seq x y z
N MET A 1 -16.27 22.40 3.05
CA MET A 1 -15.04 22.14 2.29
C MET A 1 -13.89 22.93 2.88
N ARG A 2 -13.13 22.36 3.82
CA ARG A 2 -11.69 22.72 3.85
C ARG A 2 -11.13 22.23 2.51
N LYS A 3 -10.74 23.15 1.63
CA LYS A 3 -10.01 22.82 0.41
C LYS A 3 -8.91 21.83 0.83
N ILE A 4 -8.95 20.59 0.36
CA ILE A 4 -7.75 19.76 0.32
C ILE A 4 -6.83 20.53 -0.61
N ASP A 5 -5.98 21.34 0.00
CA ASP A 5 -5.06 22.18 -0.73
C ASP A 5 -4.06 21.23 -1.35
N ARG A 6 -3.94 21.23 -2.69
CA ARG A 6 -2.86 20.54 -3.41
C ARG A 6 -1.48 20.89 -2.79
N LYS A 7 -1.37 22.00 -2.05
CA LYS A 7 -0.24 22.37 -1.17
C LYS A 7 0.12 21.37 -0.07
N GLN A 8 -0.83 20.71 0.58
CA GLN A 8 -0.53 19.76 1.66
C GLN A 8 -0.12 18.39 1.12
N PHE A 9 -0.82 17.96 0.07
CA PHE A 9 -0.59 16.71 -0.65
C PHE A 9 0.87 16.48 -1.05
N LEU A 10 1.53 17.53 -1.55
CA LEU A 10 2.88 17.43 -2.08
C LEU A 10 3.99 17.85 -1.10
N LYS A 11 3.64 18.53 0.00
CA LYS A 11 4.62 18.84 1.06
C LYS A 11 5.06 17.59 1.83
N GLN A 12 4.25 16.54 1.80
CA GLN A 12 4.44 15.33 2.58
C GLN A 12 4.97 14.16 1.72
N SER A 13 4.90 14.22 0.38
CA SER A 13 5.42 13.16 -0.50
C SER A 13 6.91 13.42 -0.67
N GLY A 14 7.76 12.47 -0.29
CA GLY A 14 9.20 12.59 -0.42
C GLY A 14 9.61 12.48 -1.89
N TRP A 15 9.61 13.59 -2.63
CA TRP A 15 9.95 13.66 -4.07
C TRP A 15 11.46 13.51 -4.36
N GLY A 16 12.16 12.62 -3.66
CA GLY A 16 13.61 12.66 -3.57
C GLY A 16 14.38 11.62 -4.40
N ILE A 17 13.94 10.36 -4.44
CA ILE A 17 14.84 9.25 -4.82
C ILE A 17 14.24 8.34 -5.90
N ALA A 18 12.95 8.03 -5.85
CA ALA A 18 12.32 7.11 -6.80
C ALA A 18 12.39 7.59 -8.26
N GLY A 19 12.34 8.90 -8.53
CA GLY A 19 12.37 9.43 -9.90
C GLY A 19 13.70 9.23 -10.64
N LEU A 20 14.82 9.10 -9.91
CA LEU A 20 16.15 8.99 -10.52
C LEU A 20 16.49 7.54 -10.94
N SER A 21 15.93 6.53 -10.27
CA SER A 21 16.20 5.12 -10.55
C SER A 21 15.48 4.58 -11.80
N PHE A 22 14.49 5.30 -12.32
CA PHE A 22 13.78 4.92 -13.57
C PHE A 22 14.46 5.45 -14.85
N ILE A 23 15.40 6.39 -14.73
CA ILE A 23 16.06 7.03 -15.89
C ILE A 23 16.84 6.01 -16.71
N ASP A 24 17.46 5.03 -16.05
CA ASP A 24 18.28 3.99 -16.69
C ASP A 24 17.46 3.06 -17.61
N TRP A 25 16.12 3.08 -17.52
CA TRP A 25 15.21 2.21 -18.27
C TRP A 25 14.49 2.92 -19.44
N LEU A 26 14.89 4.15 -19.73
CA LEU A 26 14.38 4.96 -20.84
C LEU A 26 15.31 4.91 -22.05
N GLU A 27 14.75 5.22 -23.22
CA GLU A 27 15.58 5.58 -24.37
C GLU A 27 16.37 6.87 -24.06
N PRO A 28 17.63 7.01 -24.52
CA PRO A 28 18.52 8.11 -24.12
C PRO A 28 17.93 9.52 -24.34
N VAL A 29 17.14 9.71 -25.39
CA VAL A 29 16.47 10.98 -25.70
C VAL A 29 15.32 11.26 -24.72
N GLU A 30 14.50 10.24 -24.42
CA GLU A 30 13.41 10.36 -23.44
C GLU A 30 13.96 10.58 -22.03
N ALA A 31 15.07 9.93 -21.68
CA ALA A 31 15.80 10.14 -20.44
C ALA A 31 16.29 11.59 -20.29
N ALA A 32 16.89 12.15 -21.35
CA ALA A 32 17.39 13.52 -21.35
C ALA A 32 16.26 14.56 -21.22
N GLU A 33 15.15 14.37 -21.93
CA GLU A 33 13.95 15.24 -21.83
C GLU A 33 13.41 15.23 -20.39
N GLN A 34 13.27 14.05 -19.78
CA GLN A 34 12.83 13.93 -18.39
C GLN A 34 13.79 14.59 -17.41
N VAL A 35 15.10 14.35 -17.52
CA VAL A 35 16.09 14.93 -16.61
C VAL A 35 16.08 16.45 -16.69
N ALA A 36 16.04 17.02 -17.90
CA ALA A 36 15.95 18.46 -18.10
C ALA A 36 14.68 19.03 -17.45
N GLU A 37 13.56 18.34 -17.63
CA GLU A 37 12.27 18.77 -17.09
C GLU A 37 12.23 18.69 -15.55
N TRP A 38 12.75 17.60 -14.97
CA TRP A 38 12.92 17.47 -13.51
C TRP A 38 13.81 18.57 -12.94
N GLN A 39 14.92 18.90 -13.62
CA GLN A 39 15.79 20.00 -13.21
C GLN A 39 15.07 21.36 -13.27
N ARG A 40 14.25 21.58 -14.30
CA ARG A 40 13.47 22.81 -14.49
C ARG A 40 12.49 23.06 -13.34
N VAL A 41 11.76 22.03 -12.93
CA VAL A 41 10.73 22.16 -11.88
C VAL A 41 11.28 21.94 -10.46
N ARG A 42 12.56 21.60 -10.31
CA ARG A 42 13.17 21.25 -9.01
C ARG A 42 13.01 22.32 -7.93
N SER A 43 13.04 23.59 -8.31
CA SER A 43 12.90 24.73 -7.38
C SER A 43 11.45 25.11 -7.11
N TYR A 44 10.50 24.51 -7.84
CA TYR A 44 9.10 24.90 -7.79
C TYR A 44 8.45 24.30 -6.53
N LYS A 45 7.54 25.06 -5.95
CA LYS A 45 6.66 24.52 -4.93
C LYS A 45 5.64 23.62 -5.62
N PRO A 46 5.16 22.60 -4.93
CA PRO A 46 4.33 21.65 -5.62
C PRO A 46 2.99 22.14 -6.21
N PRO A 47 2.28 23.16 -5.68
CA PRO A 47 1.13 23.73 -6.37
C PRO A 47 1.47 24.40 -7.69
N GLU A 48 2.72 24.86 -7.83
CA GLU A 48 3.24 25.46 -9.06
C GLU A 48 3.47 24.34 -10.07
N ILE A 49 4.11 23.24 -9.67
CA ILE A 49 4.25 22.02 -10.49
C ILE A 49 2.87 21.47 -10.90
N ALA A 50 1.90 21.47 -9.99
CA ALA A 50 0.55 20.97 -10.26
C ALA A 50 -0.24 21.78 -11.32
N GLN A 51 0.23 22.95 -11.71
CA GLN A 51 -0.34 23.78 -12.77
C GLN A 51 0.56 23.84 -14.01
N ASP A 52 1.70 23.15 -14.00
CA ASP A 52 2.67 23.17 -15.08
C ASP A 52 2.32 22.11 -16.13
N GLU A 53 1.59 22.53 -17.16
CA GLU A 53 1.15 21.64 -18.24
C GLU A 53 2.32 21.00 -19.01
N GLN A 54 3.46 21.69 -19.14
CA GLN A 54 4.63 21.13 -19.82
C GLN A 54 5.21 19.94 -19.03
N PHE A 55 5.28 20.07 -17.71
CA PHE A 55 5.69 18.99 -16.83
C PHE A 55 4.75 17.79 -16.95
N TRP A 56 3.43 18.02 -16.86
CA TRP A 56 2.46 16.92 -16.95
C TRP A 56 2.38 16.29 -18.34
N GLN A 57 2.61 17.05 -19.42
CA GLN A 57 2.75 16.48 -20.77
C GLN A 57 3.97 15.58 -20.86
N THR A 58 5.10 15.97 -20.27
CA THR A 58 6.32 15.14 -20.23
C THR A 58 6.07 13.84 -19.48
N ILE A 59 5.38 13.89 -18.33
CA ILE A 59 4.95 12.71 -17.58
C ILE A 59 3.95 11.86 -18.38
N ARG A 60 2.95 12.47 -19.03
CA ARG A 60 1.95 11.75 -19.85
C ARG A 60 2.60 10.95 -20.98
N LYS A 61 3.62 11.50 -21.66
CA LYS A 61 4.36 10.80 -22.72
C LYS A 61 5.03 9.49 -22.25
N GLN A 62 5.19 9.32 -20.94
CA GLN A 62 5.74 8.09 -20.36
C GLN A 62 4.74 6.95 -20.30
N PHE A 63 3.47 7.17 -20.62
CA PHE A 63 2.48 6.10 -20.64
C PHE A 63 2.17 5.71 -22.08
N SER A 64 2.14 4.42 -22.36
CA SER A 64 1.77 3.87 -23.68
C SER A 64 0.24 3.75 -23.87
N GLN A 65 -0.54 4.62 -23.22
CA GLN A 65 -2.00 4.60 -23.34
C GLN A 65 -2.45 4.96 -24.76
N ASP A 66 -3.60 4.40 -25.15
CA ASP A 66 -4.28 4.76 -26.39
C ASP A 66 -4.81 6.19 -26.31
N ASP A 67 -4.36 7.06 -27.21
CA ASP A 67 -4.79 8.46 -27.27
C ASP A 67 -6.26 8.62 -27.69
N GLN A 68 -6.93 7.55 -28.14
CA GLN A 68 -8.37 7.53 -28.40
C GLN A 68 -9.21 7.27 -27.16
N LEU A 69 -8.59 6.88 -26.03
CA LEU A 69 -9.28 6.54 -24.79
C LEU A 69 -8.91 7.49 -23.65
N ILE A 70 -9.92 8.12 -23.05
CA ILE A 70 -9.74 8.91 -21.82
C ILE A 70 -9.89 7.96 -20.63
N ASN A 71 -8.77 7.55 -20.02
CA ASN A 71 -8.80 6.71 -18.83
C ASN A 71 -9.07 7.54 -17.55
N LEU A 72 -10.30 7.40 -17.02
CA LEU A 72 -10.72 8.00 -15.75
C LEU A 72 -10.85 6.97 -14.62
N ASN A 73 -10.17 5.82 -14.72
CA ASN A 73 -10.32 4.70 -13.80
C ASN A 73 -8.98 4.14 -13.28
N ASN A 74 -7.96 4.99 -13.12
CA ASN A 74 -6.65 4.61 -12.54
C ASN A 74 -6.77 3.99 -11.14
N GLY A 75 -7.84 4.30 -10.40
CA GLY A 75 -8.11 3.69 -9.10
C GLY A 75 -8.37 2.17 -9.15
N ALA A 76 -8.89 1.66 -10.27
CA ALA A 76 -9.04 0.22 -10.47
C ALA A 76 -7.68 -0.43 -10.75
N VAL A 77 -7.03 0.02 -11.83
CA VAL A 77 -5.69 -0.40 -12.26
C VAL A 77 -5.06 0.77 -13.02
N SER A 78 -3.85 1.18 -12.64
CA SER A 78 -3.15 2.25 -13.34
C SER A 78 -2.31 1.71 -14.50
N PRO A 79 -2.15 2.46 -15.60
CA PRO A 79 -1.13 2.12 -16.59
C PRO A 79 0.27 2.13 -15.94
N GLN A 80 1.16 1.28 -16.43
CA GLN A 80 2.57 1.35 -16.08
C GLN A 80 3.25 2.36 -17.02
N PRO A 81 4.18 3.21 -16.55
CA PRO A 81 4.97 4.02 -17.46
C PRO A 81 5.97 3.12 -18.24
N LYS A 82 6.42 3.56 -19.42
CA LYS A 82 7.35 2.85 -20.30
C LYS A 82 8.60 2.33 -19.58
N PRO A 83 9.29 3.10 -18.70
CA PRO A 83 10.40 2.55 -17.90
C PRO A 83 10.05 1.27 -17.13
N VAL A 84 8.87 1.25 -16.49
CA VAL A 84 8.40 0.09 -15.70
C VAL A 84 8.08 -1.09 -16.62
N GLN A 85 7.47 -0.82 -17.77
CA GLN A 85 7.21 -1.86 -18.78
C GLN A 85 8.53 -2.47 -19.31
N ASN A 86 9.50 -1.63 -19.63
CA ASN A 86 10.82 -2.04 -20.12
C ASN A 86 11.56 -2.89 -19.08
N ALA A 87 11.60 -2.43 -17.82
CA ALA A 87 12.20 -3.16 -16.71
C ALA A 87 11.52 -4.52 -16.48
N LEU A 88 10.19 -4.59 -16.56
CA LEU A 88 9.45 -5.84 -16.44
C LEU A 88 9.81 -6.83 -17.56
N ILE A 89 9.81 -6.36 -18.82
CA ILE A 89 10.12 -7.18 -19.99
C ILE A 89 11.57 -7.71 -19.93
N GLU A 90 12.52 -6.87 -19.54
CA GLU A 90 13.92 -7.30 -19.42
C GLU A 90 14.10 -8.30 -18.27
N ASN A 91 13.50 -8.06 -17.09
CA ASN A 91 13.56 -9.05 -16.00
C ASN A 91 12.93 -10.39 -16.40
N TYR A 92 11.82 -10.37 -17.14
CA TYR A 92 11.24 -11.59 -17.71
C TYR A 92 12.22 -12.32 -18.64
N ARG A 93 12.88 -11.59 -19.55
CA ARG A 93 13.88 -12.19 -20.45
C ARG A 93 15.08 -12.76 -19.67
N GLN A 94 15.59 -12.03 -18.67
CA GLN A 94 16.69 -12.49 -17.82
C GLN A 94 16.33 -13.76 -17.04
N ALA A 95 15.15 -13.79 -16.43
CA ALA A 95 14.64 -14.97 -15.73
C ALA A 95 14.56 -16.20 -16.64
N ASN A 96 14.26 -16.02 -17.94
CA ASN A 96 14.21 -17.12 -18.90
C ASN A 96 15.58 -17.54 -19.45
N ARG A 97 16.62 -16.70 -19.37
CA ARG A 97 17.98 -17.08 -19.82
C ARG A 97 18.60 -18.14 -18.92
N GLN A 98 18.39 -18.04 -17.61
CA GLN A 98 18.99 -18.94 -16.62
C GLN A 98 18.04 -19.15 -15.42
N PRO A 99 16.91 -19.87 -15.59
CA PRO A 99 15.83 -19.89 -14.60
C PRO A 99 16.27 -20.31 -13.19
N SER A 100 16.96 -21.44 -13.06
CA SER A 100 17.38 -21.94 -11.74
C SER A 100 18.41 -21.04 -11.08
N TYR A 101 19.41 -20.56 -11.84
CA TYR A 101 20.44 -19.66 -11.30
C TYR A 101 19.85 -18.31 -10.89
N TYR A 102 19.04 -17.69 -11.75
CA TYR A 102 18.38 -16.43 -11.46
C TYR A 102 17.50 -16.56 -10.21
N TYR A 103 16.71 -17.63 -10.14
CA TYR A 103 15.81 -17.88 -9.02
C TYR A 103 16.54 -18.11 -7.69
N GLN A 104 17.66 -18.84 -7.70
CA GLN A 104 18.40 -19.19 -6.49
C GLN A 104 19.38 -18.10 -6.04
N MET A 105 19.98 -17.36 -6.99
CA MET A 105 21.12 -16.48 -6.70
C MET A 105 20.82 -14.99 -6.88
N LYS A 106 19.84 -14.61 -7.71
CA LYS A 106 19.61 -13.20 -8.08
C LYS A 106 18.29 -12.63 -7.58
N LEU A 107 17.23 -13.44 -7.56
CA LEU A 107 15.91 -12.97 -7.16
C LEU A 107 15.88 -12.46 -5.71
N GLU A 108 16.63 -13.08 -4.80
CA GLU A 108 16.66 -12.67 -3.39
C GLU A 108 17.35 -11.31 -3.21
N GLU A 109 18.53 -11.13 -3.80
CA GLU A 109 19.27 -9.85 -3.83
C GLU A 109 18.39 -8.70 -4.38
N GLN A 110 17.70 -8.93 -5.50
CA GLN A 110 16.81 -7.94 -6.10
C GLN A 110 15.59 -7.63 -5.21
N ARG A 111 15.04 -8.63 -4.52
CA ARG A 111 13.92 -8.44 -3.59
C ARG A 111 14.36 -7.68 -2.33
N ASP A 112 15.55 -7.92 -1.82
CA ASP A 112 16.09 -7.20 -0.66
C ASP A 112 16.29 -5.71 -0.99
N ALA A 113 16.82 -5.40 -2.17
CA ALA A 113 16.92 -4.02 -2.65
C ALA A 113 15.54 -3.36 -2.79
N LEU A 114 14.56 -4.04 -3.40
CA LEU A 114 13.19 -3.54 -3.52
C LEU A 114 12.55 -3.31 -2.14
N ARG A 115 12.75 -4.24 -1.21
CA ARG A 115 12.22 -4.14 0.16
C ARG A 115 12.78 -2.92 0.88
N ALA A 116 14.08 -2.65 0.74
CA ALA A 116 14.70 -1.46 1.30
C ALA A 116 14.06 -0.17 0.76
N SER A 117 13.84 -0.07 -0.56
CA SER A 117 13.18 1.10 -1.15
C SER A 117 11.73 1.25 -0.71
N LEU A 118 10.97 0.15 -0.61
CA LEU A 118 9.59 0.20 -0.11
C LEU A 118 9.52 0.59 1.37
N ALA A 119 10.46 0.11 2.18
CA ALA A 119 10.56 0.47 3.59
C ALA A 119 10.86 1.96 3.76
N GLU A 120 11.77 2.52 2.97
CA GLU A 120 12.04 3.96 2.95
C GLU A 120 10.78 4.77 2.60
N GLU A 121 10.05 4.38 1.54
CA GLU A 121 8.81 5.06 1.10
C GLU A 121 7.74 5.13 2.21
N ILE A 122 7.61 4.06 3.01
CA ILE A 122 6.62 4.03 4.11
C ILE A 122 7.22 4.38 5.49
N GLY A 123 8.50 4.74 5.54
CA GLY A 123 9.23 5.06 6.77
C GLY A 123 9.39 3.90 7.75
N SER A 124 9.46 2.67 7.29
CA SER A 124 9.62 1.46 8.13
C SER A 124 11.04 0.90 8.10
N ASN A 125 11.30 -0.12 8.92
CA ASN A 125 12.49 -0.96 8.74
C ASN A 125 12.27 -1.93 7.55
N PRO A 126 13.29 -2.24 6.73
CA PRO A 126 13.20 -3.32 5.73
C PRO A 126 12.69 -4.64 6.32
N GLU A 127 13.08 -4.98 7.54
CA GLU A 127 12.65 -6.20 8.26
C GLU A 127 11.16 -6.16 8.71
N GLU A 128 10.43 -5.10 8.38
CA GLU A 128 8.98 -5.00 8.60
C GLU A 128 8.18 -5.12 7.31
N VAL A 129 8.83 -5.23 6.14
CA VAL A 129 8.17 -5.21 4.83
C VAL A 129 8.20 -6.57 4.13
N ALA A 130 7.02 -7.07 3.80
CA ALA A 130 6.79 -8.22 2.94
C ALA A 130 6.33 -7.79 1.53
N ILE A 131 6.94 -8.31 0.47
CA ILE A 131 6.51 -8.16 -0.93
C ILE A 131 5.53 -9.28 -1.30
N ASN A 132 4.35 -8.91 -1.80
CA ASN A 132 3.28 -9.84 -2.19
C ASN A 132 2.64 -9.43 -3.54
N ARG A 133 1.52 -10.05 -3.94
CA ARG A 133 0.90 -9.82 -5.24
C ARG A 133 -0.04 -8.61 -5.28
N ASN A 134 -0.56 -8.14 -4.15
CA ASN A 134 -1.49 -7.01 -4.04
C ASN A 134 -1.92 -6.76 -2.59
N ALA A 135 -2.63 -5.65 -2.35
CA ALA A 135 -3.26 -5.36 -1.05
C ALA A 135 -4.19 -6.48 -0.56
N THR A 136 -4.93 -7.14 -1.46
CA THR A 136 -5.84 -8.21 -1.05
C THR A 136 -5.07 -9.38 -0.43
N GLU A 137 -3.96 -9.82 -1.02
CA GLU A 137 -3.11 -10.85 -0.43
C GLU A 137 -2.53 -10.40 0.91
N GLY A 138 -1.94 -9.19 0.98
CA GLY A 138 -1.37 -8.67 2.23
C GLY A 138 -2.39 -8.58 3.36
N LEU A 139 -3.56 -8.01 3.08
CA LEU A 139 -4.64 -7.89 4.05
C LEU A 139 -5.24 -9.24 4.42
N ASN A 140 -5.37 -10.20 3.49
CA ASN A 140 -5.82 -11.54 3.84
C ASN A 140 -4.80 -12.30 4.68
N THR A 141 -3.49 -12.11 4.45
CA THR A 141 -2.45 -12.63 5.34
C THR A 141 -2.64 -12.10 6.76
N ILE A 142 -2.91 -10.81 6.93
CA ILE A 142 -3.19 -10.26 8.27
C ILE A 142 -4.51 -10.82 8.83
N ILE A 143 -5.61 -10.68 8.08
CA ILE A 143 -6.97 -11.03 8.53
C ILE A 143 -7.07 -12.51 8.88
N PHE A 144 -6.47 -13.42 8.12
CA PHE A 144 -6.48 -14.85 8.44
C PHE A 144 -5.36 -15.28 9.37
N GLY A 145 -4.26 -14.52 9.41
CA GLY A 145 -3.11 -14.82 10.25
C GLY A 145 -3.26 -14.43 11.71
N LEU A 146 -4.15 -13.48 12.02
CA LEU A 146 -4.37 -13.01 13.39
C LEU A 146 -4.97 -14.11 14.27
N PRO A 147 -4.37 -14.42 15.45
CA PRO A 147 -4.82 -15.50 16.33
C PRO A 147 -6.02 -15.08 17.21
N LEU A 148 -7.09 -14.58 16.57
CA LEU A 148 -8.34 -14.23 17.25
C LEU A 148 -9.12 -15.48 17.66
N GLU A 149 -9.75 -15.40 18.82
CA GLU A 149 -10.56 -16.46 19.41
C GLU A 149 -12.06 -16.20 19.24
N ARG A 150 -12.87 -17.23 19.49
CA ARG A 150 -14.33 -17.11 19.45
C ARG A 150 -14.80 -16.02 20.41
N GLY A 151 -15.61 -15.09 19.91
CA GLY A 151 -16.14 -13.99 20.69
C GLY A 151 -15.28 -12.73 20.73
N ASP A 152 -14.03 -12.77 20.24
CA ASP A 152 -13.26 -11.56 19.98
C ASP A 152 -13.98 -10.68 18.96
N GLU A 153 -13.86 -9.36 19.13
CA GLU A 153 -14.58 -8.39 18.30
C GLU A 153 -13.61 -7.61 17.40
N VAL A 154 -14.05 -7.36 16.18
CA VAL A 154 -13.32 -6.57 15.19
C VAL A 154 -14.19 -5.40 14.75
N VAL A 155 -13.65 -4.20 14.87
CA VAL A 155 -14.30 -2.99 14.34
C VAL A 155 -14.00 -2.87 12.86
N VAL A 156 -15.06 -2.76 12.07
CA VAL A 156 -15.02 -2.57 10.61
C VAL A 156 -15.95 -1.43 10.23
N SER A 157 -15.78 -0.82 9.06
CA SER A 157 -16.69 0.17 8.50
C SER A 157 -17.59 -0.42 7.43
N ASN A 158 -18.79 0.15 7.26
CA ASN A 158 -19.63 -0.12 6.09
C ASN A 158 -18.99 0.28 4.75
N TYR A 159 -17.91 1.07 4.76
CA TYR A 159 -17.12 1.44 3.57
C TYR A 159 -15.79 0.70 3.45
N ASP A 160 -15.50 -0.26 4.32
CA ASP A 160 -14.32 -1.08 4.10
C ASP A 160 -14.46 -1.87 2.78
N TYR A 161 -13.31 -2.09 2.13
CA TYR A 161 -13.30 -2.71 0.81
C TYR A 161 -14.07 -4.05 0.85
N PRO A 162 -15.01 -4.32 -0.09
CA PRO A 162 -15.92 -5.47 0.02
C PRO A 162 -15.23 -6.83 0.21
N TYR A 163 -14.07 -7.05 -0.42
CA TYR A 163 -13.32 -8.30 -0.22
C TYR A 163 -12.73 -8.42 1.19
N MET A 164 -12.39 -7.31 1.84
CA MET A 164 -11.92 -7.33 3.25
C MET A 164 -13.07 -7.59 4.21
N LEU A 165 -14.22 -6.95 3.98
CA LEU A 165 -15.45 -7.28 4.71
C LEU A 165 -15.83 -8.76 4.54
N ASN A 166 -15.64 -9.33 3.35
CA ASN A 166 -15.89 -10.74 3.13
C ASN A 166 -14.88 -11.64 3.86
N ALA A 167 -13.60 -11.29 3.91
CA ALA A 167 -12.60 -12.03 4.70
C ALA A 167 -12.96 -12.02 6.21
N TRP A 168 -13.36 -10.87 6.75
CA TRP A 168 -13.85 -10.76 8.12
C TRP A 168 -15.13 -11.56 8.38
N ARG A 169 -16.09 -11.54 7.44
CA ARG A 169 -17.30 -12.37 7.52
C ARG A 169 -16.97 -13.87 7.45
N GLN A 170 -15.94 -14.25 6.70
CA GLN A 170 -15.45 -15.63 6.69
C GLN A 170 -14.88 -16.03 8.06
N ARG A 171 -14.03 -15.18 8.67
CA ARG A 171 -13.56 -15.38 10.06
C ARG A 171 -14.73 -15.48 11.05
N GLN A 172 -15.73 -14.61 10.92
CA GLN A 172 -16.94 -14.65 11.77
C GLN A 172 -17.66 -16.01 11.67
N LYS A 173 -17.85 -16.53 10.45
CA LYS A 173 -18.52 -17.83 10.23
C LYS A 173 -17.68 -19.03 10.67
N ARG A 174 -16.37 -19.00 10.42
CA ARG A 174 -15.46 -20.13 10.65
C ARG A 174 -14.98 -20.21 12.10
N ASP A 175 -14.61 -19.06 12.66
CA ASP A 175 -13.88 -18.97 13.93
C ASP A 175 -14.77 -18.41 15.05
N GLY A 176 -15.92 -17.80 14.71
CA GLY A 176 -16.89 -17.29 15.69
C GLY A 176 -16.51 -15.94 16.32
N ILE A 177 -15.63 -15.17 15.68
CA ILE A 177 -15.41 -13.76 16.02
C ILE A 177 -16.68 -12.93 15.75
N LYS A 178 -16.77 -11.73 16.29
CA LYS A 178 -17.87 -10.78 16.01
C LYS A 178 -17.37 -9.56 15.27
N LEU A 179 -18.22 -9.01 14.41
CA LEU A 179 -17.94 -7.76 13.71
C LEU A 179 -18.78 -6.64 14.32
N ASN A 180 -18.13 -5.53 14.66
CA ASN A 180 -18.77 -4.33 15.17
C ASN A 180 -18.73 -3.25 14.06
N PRO A 181 -19.78 -3.13 13.24
CA PRO A 181 -19.76 -2.22 12.11
C PRO A 181 -19.93 -0.76 12.57
N VAL A 182 -19.06 0.11 12.05
CA VAL A 182 -19.18 1.56 12.14
C VAL A 182 -19.99 2.04 10.95
N ALA A 183 -21.15 2.63 11.22
CA ALA A 183 -21.95 3.32 10.22
C ALA A 183 -21.38 4.74 9.99
N LEU A 184 -20.53 4.85 8.99
CA LEU A 184 -20.04 6.14 8.49
C LEU A 184 -21.07 6.73 7.53
N GLN A 185 -21.30 8.04 7.67
CA GLN A 185 -21.99 8.84 6.66
C GLN A 185 -20.95 9.36 5.67
N MET A 186 -21.33 9.59 4.41
CA MET A 186 -20.38 10.08 3.40
C MET A 186 -20.04 11.56 3.63
N LEU A 187 -18.84 11.96 3.17
CA LEU A 187 -18.38 13.36 3.10
C LEU A 187 -18.37 14.07 4.46
N VAL A 188 -17.97 13.37 5.51
CA VAL A 188 -17.79 13.95 6.84
C VAL A 188 -16.46 14.70 6.86
N GLU A 189 -16.52 16.03 7.03
CA GLU A 189 -15.32 16.87 7.12
C GLU A 189 -14.73 16.91 8.54
N ASP A 190 -15.54 16.57 9.54
CA ASP A 190 -15.12 16.53 10.93
C ASP A 190 -14.44 15.19 11.25
N GLU A 191 -13.11 15.21 11.27
CA GLU A 191 -12.28 14.05 11.63
C GLU A 191 -12.61 13.51 13.02
N GLU A 192 -12.88 14.37 14.01
CA GLU A 192 -13.15 13.94 15.38
C GLU A 192 -14.48 13.19 15.46
N ALA A 193 -15.48 13.63 14.68
CA ALA A 193 -16.74 12.90 14.57
C ALA A 193 -16.55 11.50 13.96
N ILE A 194 -15.62 11.32 13.02
CA ILE A 194 -15.25 10.01 12.48
C ILE A 194 -14.56 9.18 13.58
N VAL A 195 -13.54 9.72 14.24
CA VAL A 195 -12.80 9.02 15.31
C VAL A 195 -13.74 8.55 16.42
N GLN A 196 -14.66 9.41 16.85
CA GLN A 196 -15.64 9.08 17.88
C GLN A 196 -16.57 7.92 17.46
N LYS A 197 -16.94 7.82 16.18
CA LYS A 197 -17.72 6.69 15.67
C LYS A 197 -16.96 5.36 15.80
N PHE A 198 -15.66 5.35 15.52
CA PHE A 198 -14.83 4.17 15.76
C PHE A 198 -14.69 3.88 17.27
N ALA A 199 -14.46 4.91 18.09
CA ALA A 199 -14.34 4.78 19.54
C ALA A 199 -15.58 4.15 20.19
N ASN A 200 -16.77 4.51 19.70
CA ASN A 200 -18.06 4.00 20.18
C ASN A 200 -18.32 2.54 19.79
N ALA A 201 -17.64 2.02 18.76
CA ALA A 201 -17.76 0.63 18.33
C ALA A 201 -16.83 -0.33 19.09
N ILE A 202 -15.87 0.21 19.84
CA ILE A 202 -14.92 -0.56 20.64
C ILE A 202 -15.56 -0.96 21.98
N THR A 203 -15.44 -2.24 22.32
CA THR A 203 -15.83 -2.81 23.62
C THR A 203 -14.61 -3.46 24.29
N ALA A 204 -14.78 -3.97 25.52
CA ALA A 204 -13.74 -4.72 26.22
C ALA A 204 -13.30 -6.01 25.49
N ARG A 205 -14.08 -6.50 24.52
CA ARG A 205 -13.72 -7.68 23.69
C ARG A 205 -13.12 -7.31 22.34
N THR A 206 -13.06 -6.03 22.00
CA THR A 206 -12.46 -5.62 20.73
C THR A 206 -10.95 -5.85 20.77
N LYS A 207 -10.44 -6.52 19.71
CA LYS A 207 -9.01 -6.79 19.54
C LYS A 207 -8.41 -6.01 18.38
N VAL A 208 -9.22 -5.72 17.36
CA VAL A 208 -8.73 -5.17 16.09
C VAL A 208 -9.66 -4.08 15.58
N VAL A 209 -9.06 -3.01 15.05
CA VAL A 209 -9.73 -1.99 14.24
C VAL A 209 -9.17 -2.06 12.81
N HIS A 210 -10.04 -2.29 11.83
CA HIS A 210 -9.71 -2.25 10.41
C HIS A 210 -10.06 -0.88 9.84
N ILE A 211 -9.14 -0.28 9.10
CA ILE A 211 -9.30 1.06 8.51
C ILE A 211 -8.96 1.01 7.02
N THR A 212 -9.95 1.25 6.17
CA THR A 212 -9.69 1.65 4.78
C THR A 212 -9.27 3.12 4.73
N HIS A 213 -7.98 3.40 4.53
CA HIS A 213 -7.42 4.76 4.69
C HIS A 213 -8.03 5.77 3.72
N MET A 214 -8.25 5.36 2.47
CA MET A 214 -9.00 6.14 1.49
C MET A 214 -10.09 5.28 0.87
N ILE A 215 -11.34 5.70 1.04
CA ILE A 215 -12.50 4.96 0.55
C ILE A 215 -12.57 5.09 -0.98
N ASN A 216 -12.46 3.96 -1.67
CA ASN A 216 -12.37 3.92 -3.14
C ASN A 216 -13.63 4.40 -3.86
N TRP A 217 -14.80 4.34 -3.22
CA TRP A 217 -16.08 4.76 -3.83
C TRP A 217 -16.34 6.25 -3.72
N THR A 218 -15.83 6.91 -2.68
CA THR A 218 -16.17 8.31 -2.35
C THR A 218 -14.96 9.23 -2.41
N GLY A 219 -13.75 8.68 -2.38
CA GLY A 219 -12.51 9.43 -2.24
C GLY A 219 -12.30 10.02 -0.84
N GLN A 220 -13.16 9.74 0.14
CA GLN A 220 -13.00 10.20 1.51
C GLN A 220 -11.73 9.60 2.11
N ILE A 221 -10.85 10.46 2.61
CA ILE A 221 -9.68 10.07 3.41
C ILE A 221 -10.13 10.00 4.86
N LEU A 222 -9.88 8.86 5.52
CA LEU A 222 -10.12 8.69 6.94
C LEU A 222 -8.91 9.18 7.75
N PRO A 223 -9.12 9.75 8.95
CA PRO A 223 -8.03 10.19 9.83
C PRO A 223 -7.34 8.98 10.49
N ALA A 224 -6.68 8.14 9.68
CA ALA A 224 -6.15 6.85 10.10
C ALA A 224 -5.20 6.95 11.29
N LYS A 225 -4.37 8.00 11.36
CA LYS A 225 -3.50 8.27 12.51
C LYS A 225 -4.29 8.45 13.81
N LYS A 226 -5.30 9.34 13.82
CA LYS A 226 -6.11 9.61 15.01
C LYS A 226 -6.92 8.38 15.45
N ILE A 227 -7.47 7.63 14.48
CA ILE A 227 -8.17 6.38 14.77
C ILE A 227 -7.19 5.36 15.37
N THR A 228 -5.96 5.31 14.86
CA THR A 228 -4.92 4.41 15.36
C THR A 228 -4.55 4.73 16.80
N GLU A 229 -4.24 5.99 17.10
CA GLU A 229 -3.93 6.46 18.45
C GLU A 229 -5.06 6.12 19.43
N MET A 230 -6.30 6.44 19.08
CA MET A 230 -7.49 6.12 19.88
C MET A 230 -7.68 4.60 20.09
N ALA A 231 -7.42 3.78 19.06
CA ALA A 231 -7.54 2.33 19.16
C ALA A 231 -6.46 1.74 20.08
N HIS A 232 -5.22 2.23 20.01
CA HIS A 232 -4.13 1.82 20.90
C HIS A 232 -4.39 2.19 22.36
N GLU A 233 -4.96 3.37 22.64
CA GLU A 233 -5.39 3.75 23.99
C GLU A 233 -6.41 2.77 24.59
N LYS A 234 -7.17 2.08 23.74
CA LYS A 234 -8.15 1.06 24.12
C LYS A 234 -7.61 -0.37 24.01
N GLY A 235 -6.30 -0.54 23.77
CA GLY A 235 -5.64 -1.84 23.69
C GLY A 235 -5.97 -2.65 22.43
N CYS A 236 -6.47 -2.01 21.37
CA CYS A 236 -6.78 -2.65 20.10
C CYS A 236 -5.61 -2.51 19.12
N GLU A 237 -5.37 -3.54 18.30
CA GLU A 237 -4.44 -3.47 17.18
C GLU A 237 -5.11 -2.90 15.92
N VAL A 238 -4.32 -2.32 15.02
CA VAL A 238 -4.85 -1.56 13.88
C VAL A 238 -4.30 -2.07 12.56
N ILE A 239 -5.23 -2.42 11.67
CA ILE A 239 -4.95 -2.75 10.27
C ILE A 239 -5.33 -1.57 9.39
N VAL A 240 -4.43 -1.18 8.49
CA VAL A 240 -4.68 -0.13 7.49
C VAL A 240 -4.63 -0.71 6.08
N ASP A 241 -5.77 -0.68 5.39
CA ASP A 241 -5.84 -0.85 3.93
C ASP A 241 -5.48 0.48 3.27
N ALA A 242 -4.32 0.49 2.63
CA ALA A 242 -3.76 1.65 1.96
C ALA A 242 -3.74 1.51 0.43
N ALA A 243 -4.54 0.60 -0.15
CA ALA A 243 -4.54 0.37 -1.59
C ALA A 243 -4.87 1.62 -2.42
N HIS A 244 -5.69 2.54 -1.89
CA HIS A 244 -5.97 3.83 -2.52
C HIS A 244 -5.20 5.01 -1.94
N ALA A 245 -4.43 4.78 -0.88
CA ALA A 245 -3.66 5.83 -0.23
C ALA A 245 -2.22 5.88 -0.75
N LEU A 246 -1.50 4.74 -0.74
CA LEU A 246 -0.08 4.68 -1.11
C LEU A 246 0.15 5.17 -2.54
N GLY A 247 1.07 6.13 -2.70
CA GLY A 247 1.35 6.79 -3.99
C GLY A 247 0.25 7.74 -4.46
N HIS A 248 -0.94 7.72 -3.83
CA HIS A 248 -1.98 8.67 -4.14
C HIS A 248 -1.68 9.96 -3.42
N PHE A 249 -1.73 10.00 -2.09
CA PHE A 249 -1.36 11.17 -1.28
C PHE A 249 -0.30 10.80 -0.28
N ALA A 250 0.33 11.83 0.25
CA ALA A 250 1.42 11.64 1.17
C ALA A 250 0.98 11.24 2.58
N HIS A 251 1.55 10.14 3.04
CA HIS A 251 1.41 9.56 4.36
C HIS A 251 2.45 8.44 4.44
N SER A 252 2.61 7.81 5.59
CA SER A 252 3.52 6.66 5.73
C SER A 252 3.02 5.71 6.81
N PHE A 253 3.50 4.46 6.77
CA PHE A 253 3.21 3.46 7.79
C PHE A 253 3.64 3.97 9.17
N ALA A 254 4.85 4.50 9.27
CA ALA A 254 5.36 5.08 10.52
C ALA A 254 4.58 6.31 11.00
N ALA A 255 4.14 7.19 10.08
CA ALA A 255 3.39 8.38 10.46
C ALA A 255 1.98 8.07 10.99
N ILE A 256 1.34 7.01 10.47
CA ILE A 256 0.05 6.52 10.96
C ILE A 256 0.24 5.76 12.28
N GLY A 257 1.34 5.01 12.41
CA GLY A 257 1.65 4.24 13.60
C GLY A 257 0.86 2.94 13.73
N CYS A 258 0.16 2.48 12.68
CA CYS A 258 -0.64 1.25 12.71
C CYS A 258 0.23 -0.01 12.87
N ASP A 259 -0.38 -1.13 13.24
CA ASP A 259 0.35 -2.39 13.49
C ASP A 259 0.55 -3.21 12.23
N TYR A 260 -0.40 -3.10 11.30
CA TYR A 260 -0.38 -3.78 10.01
C TYR A 260 -0.83 -2.84 8.91
N TYR A 261 -0.18 -2.91 7.75
CA TYR A 261 -0.45 -2.05 6.60
C TYR A 261 -0.27 -2.83 5.31
N ALA A 262 -1.14 -2.64 4.33
CA ALA A 262 -0.96 -3.30 3.04
C ALA A 262 -1.48 -2.42 1.89
N ALA A 263 -0.81 -2.54 0.75
CA ALA A 263 -1.10 -1.75 -0.43
C ALA A 263 -0.84 -2.53 -1.73
N SER A 264 -1.58 -2.17 -2.78
CA SER A 264 -1.30 -2.60 -4.14
C SER A 264 -0.36 -1.58 -4.77
N LEU A 265 0.74 -2.03 -5.35
CA LEU A 265 1.71 -1.15 -6.00
C LEU A 265 1.31 -0.82 -7.46
N HIS A 266 0.43 -1.62 -8.07
CA HIS A 266 -0.08 -1.42 -9.44
C HIS A 266 -1.24 -0.42 -9.56
N LYS A 267 -1.43 0.42 -8.54
CA LYS A 267 -2.38 1.55 -8.56
C LYS A 267 -1.58 2.84 -8.69
N TRP A 268 -1.58 3.70 -7.68
CA TRP A 268 -0.99 5.03 -7.79
C TRP A 268 0.55 5.03 -7.89
N MET A 269 1.21 3.98 -7.38
CA MET A 269 2.65 3.77 -7.56
C MET A 269 3.03 3.32 -8.99
N CYS A 270 2.05 2.99 -9.84
CA CYS A 270 2.22 2.61 -11.24
C CYS A 270 3.21 1.44 -11.47
N ALA A 271 3.38 0.58 -10.46
CA ALA A 271 4.25 -0.60 -10.54
C ALA A 271 3.62 -1.72 -11.40
N PRO A 272 4.38 -2.77 -11.77
CA PRO A 272 3.86 -3.88 -12.55
C PRO A 272 2.60 -4.52 -11.96
N PHE A 273 1.68 -4.97 -12.83
CA PHE A 273 0.50 -5.72 -12.37
C PHE A 273 0.89 -6.94 -11.56
N GLY A 274 0.11 -7.24 -10.51
CA GLY A 274 0.42 -8.35 -9.60
C GLY A 274 1.55 -8.04 -8.62
N THR A 275 1.77 -6.76 -8.30
CA THR A 275 2.66 -6.32 -7.23
C THR A 275 1.89 -5.65 -6.08
N GLY A 276 2.34 -5.93 -4.86
CA GLY A 276 1.82 -5.40 -3.61
C GLY A 276 2.86 -5.48 -2.50
N MET A 277 2.48 -4.92 -1.36
CA MET A 277 3.29 -4.96 -0.14
C MET A 277 2.40 -5.16 1.08
N LEU A 278 3.00 -5.72 2.11
CA LEU A 278 2.51 -5.88 3.46
C LEU A 278 3.60 -5.31 4.38
N ALA A 279 3.24 -4.47 5.34
CA ALA A 279 4.12 -4.04 6.40
C ALA A 279 3.51 -4.45 7.76
N VAL A 280 4.36 -4.96 8.64
CA VAL A 280 3.97 -5.44 9.97
C VAL A 280 5.02 -4.95 10.96
N LYS A 281 4.59 -4.29 12.04
CA LYS A 281 5.52 -3.91 13.12
C LYS A 281 6.31 -5.12 13.60
N ASN A 282 7.60 -4.94 13.84
CA ASN A 282 8.51 -6.04 14.19
C ASN A 282 7.97 -6.94 15.32
N ASP A 283 7.46 -6.35 16.41
CA ASP A 283 6.92 -7.06 17.57
C ASP A 283 5.62 -7.84 17.30
N LYS A 284 5.02 -7.69 16.10
CA LYS A 284 3.80 -8.38 15.67
C LYS A 284 4.07 -9.52 14.70
N ILE A 285 5.27 -9.63 14.13
CA ILE A 285 5.57 -10.60 13.06
C ILE A 285 5.42 -12.03 13.58
N ALA A 286 6.07 -12.37 14.70
CA ALA A 286 6.13 -13.74 15.22
C ALA A 286 4.74 -14.37 15.46
N LYS A 287 3.78 -13.58 15.96
CA LYS A 287 2.42 -14.08 16.27
C LYS A 287 1.51 -14.20 15.06
N LEU A 288 1.80 -13.49 13.96
CA LEU A 288 0.95 -13.47 12.78
C LEU A 288 1.25 -14.69 11.91
N TRP A 289 0.24 -15.53 11.67
CA TRP A 289 0.37 -16.71 10.83
C TRP A 289 0.43 -16.34 9.35
N PRO A 290 1.27 -17.00 8.53
CA PRO A 290 1.31 -16.73 7.10
C PRO A 290 0.11 -17.36 6.38
N LEU A 291 -0.34 -16.71 5.30
CA LEU A 291 -1.44 -17.21 4.46
C LEU A 291 -1.06 -18.48 3.69
N LEU A 292 0.19 -18.53 3.22
CA LEU A 292 0.80 -19.68 2.56
C LEU A 292 1.71 -20.39 3.56
N SER A 293 1.84 -21.70 3.46
CA SER A 293 2.68 -22.48 4.37
C SER A 293 4.12 -22.00 4.33
N SER A 294 4.71 -21.74 5.51
CA SER A 294 6.14 -21.50 5.69
C SER A 294 6.78 -22.62 6.52
N TYR A 295 8.10 -22.76 6.45
CA TYR A 295 8.85 -23.73 7.27
C TYR A 295 8.72 -23.44 8.76
N ASP A 296 8.88 -22.17 9.13
CA ASP A 296 8.62 -21.68 10.47
C ASP A 296 7.51 -20.62 10.42
N PRO A 297 6.25 -20.98 10.73
CA PRO A 297 5.15 -20.04 10.76
C PRO A 297 5.21 -19.05 11.94
N LYS A 298 6.03 -19.34 12.97
CA LYS A 298 6.18 -18.50 14.16
C LYS A 298 7.46 -17.67 14.17
N SER A 299 8.29 -17.77 13.12
CA SER A 299 9.46 -16.91 12.92
C SER A 299 9.09 -15.43 13.00
N ASP A 300 10.00 -14.64 13.54
CA ASP A 300 9.98 -13.18 13.55
C ASP A 300 10.51 -12.55 12.25
N ASP A 301 10.94 -13.36 11.27
CA ASP A 301 11.34 -12.88 9.94
C ASP A 301 10.10 -12.61 9.06
N ILE A 302 9.97 -11.35 8.62
CA ILE A 302 8.88 -10.87 7.76
C ILE A 302 8.78 -11.66 6.44
N ARG A 303 9.89 -12.24 5.96
CA ARG A 303 9.95 -13.00 4.71
C ARG A 303 9.05 -14.23 4.72
N LYS A 304 8.59 -14.70 5.89
CA LYS A 304 7.59 -15.79 5.98
C LYS A 304 6.26 -15.47 5.29
N PHE A 305 5.96 -14.18 5.04
CA PHE A 305 4.74 -13.75 4.34
C PHE A 305 4.90 -13.64 2.83
N GLU A 306 6.08 -13.92 2.28
CA GLU A 306 6.38 -13.73 0.86
C GLU A 306 6.68 -15.06 0.13
N ILE A 307 6.17 -16.17 0.67
CA ILE A 307 6.45 -17.52 0.16
C ILE A 307 5.95 -17.63 -1.29
N SER A 308 6.90 -17.64 -2.23
CA SER A 308 6.68 -17.96 -3.64
C SER A 308 7.53 -19.15 -4.11
N ARG A 309 8.25 -19.80 -3.17
CA ARG A 309 9.19 -20.89 -3.44
C ARG A 309 8.59 -22.26 -3.18
N SER A 310 8.79 -23.16 -4.14
CA SER A 310 8.88 -24.60 -3.88
C SER A 310 10.35 -24.92 -3.67
N ARG A 311 10.78 -25.09 -2.42
CA ARG A 311 12.10 -25.71 -2.15
C ARG A 311 11.90 -27.21 -2.31
N LEU A 312 12.43 -27.78 -3.39
CA LEU A 312 12.54 -29.23 -3.59
C LEU A 312 13.66 -29.79 -2.70
#